data_AF-A0A970DMV4-F1
#
_entry.id   AF-A0A970DMV4-F1
#
_cell.length_a   1.000
_cell.length_b   1.000
_cell.length_c   1.000
_cell.angle_alpha   90.00
_cell.angle_beta   90.00
_cell.angle_gamma   90.00
#
_symmetry.space_group_name_H-M   'P 1'
#
loop_
_entity.id
_entity.type
_entity.pdbx_description
1 polymer ?
#
loop_
_entity_poly.entity_id
_entity_poly.type
_entity_poly.pdbx_seq_one_letter_code
_entity_poly.pdbx_strand_id
1 'polypeptide(L)'
;MSAQRRLIGLLLAIIIPILATVFIINYSYNWEQFQTQFRREVISKGKTSEESIDNYINFISYKYQKEPFIHEVVKDDEGNVLFEFKIIRTVSLVQDKPDEVRYRLFLYNVNYDKIGLNKTEFDFNILIHVEGVQDDEENYEEIPHRRTVFYDSYYLKDLGGNPHSTRYTKPLYVKERQFYAITDFPKDKPVRLIISYTGLKYDQENREFKPSDPDNYIEFLNIEFDDFTFDVDDLDIDSDDYAFGYNDDIKKAGYNQFIFKTKIWWIALLTLLVTGIITFSFYFVWEYENKMKQQAKSKRKR
;
A
#
# COMPACT_ATOMS: atom_id res chain seq x y z
N MET A 1 16.16 -8.42 -55.86
CA MET A 1 15.67 -7.59 -54.73
C MET A 1 16.39 -6.25 -54.81
N SER A 2 15.69 -5.13 -55.00
CA SER A 2 16.34 -3.82 -55.22
C SER A 2 17.13 -3.38 -53.98
N ALA A 3 18.19 -2.59 -54.16
CA ALA A 3 19.04 -2.10 -53.06
C ALA A 3 18.21 -1.43 -51.93
N GLN A 4 17.11 -0.74 -52.28
CA GLN A 4 16.16 -0.16 -51.33
C GLN A 4 15.45 -1.19 -50.44
N ARG A 5 15.01 -2.35 -50.98
CA ARG A 5 14.36 -3.39 -50.16
C ARG A 5 15.33 -4.02 -49.14
N ARG A 6 16.61 -4.14 -49.53
CA ARG A 6 17.68 -4.61 -48.62
C ARG A 6 17.97 -3.58 -47.51
N LEU A 7 17.95 -2.30 -47.85
CA LEU A 7 18.17 -1.20 -46.90
C LEU A 7 17.02 -1.08 -45.88
N ILE A 8 15.77 -1.27 -46.30
CA ILE A 8 14.60 -1.29 -45.41
C ILE A 8 14.67 -2.45 -44.42
N GLY A 9 15.00 -3.66 -44.90
CA GLY A 9 15.19 -4.82 -44.04
C GLY A 9 16.29 -4.60 -42.99
N LEU A 10 17.40 -3.98 -43.40
CA LEU A 10 18.49 -3.59 -42.50
C LEU A 10 18.08 -2.54 -41.46
N LEU A 11 17.33 -1.51 -41.85
CA LEU A 11 16.85 -0.49 -40.91
C LEU A 11 15.90 -1.07 -39.86
N LEU A 12 14.95 -1.92 -40.25
CA LEU A 12 14.06 -2.59 -39.31
C LEU A 12 14.83 -3.52 -38.37
N ALA A 13 15.80 -4.26 -38.91
CA ALA A 13 16.67 -5.13 -38.12
C ALA A 13 17.56 -4.38 -37.13
N ILE A 14 17.78 -3.06 -37.31
CA ILE A 14 18.55 -2.21 -36.39
C ILE A 14 17.64 -1.48 -35.40
N ILE A 15 16.54 -0.88 -35.88
CA ILE A 15 15.65 -0.05 -35.05
C ILE A 15 14.91 -0.88 -34.01
N ILE A 16 14.39 -2.05 -34.39
CA ILE A 16 13.61 -2.89 -33.46
C ILE A 16 14.46 -3.32 -32.25
N PRO A 17 15.69 -3.86 -32.42
CA PRO A 17 16.56 -4.17 -31.28
C PRO A 17 16.95 -2.94 -30.46
N ILE A 18 17.19 -1.78 -31.08
CA ILE A 18 17.51 -0.55 -30.35
C ILE A 18 16.32 -0.12 -29.47
N LEU A 19 15.10 -0.11 -30.00
CA LEU A 19 13.91 0.23 -29.22
C LEU A 19 13.65 -0.77 -28.09
N ALA A 20 13.81 -2.07 -28.37
CA ALA A 20 13.72 -3.10 -27.34
C ALA A 20 14.79 -2.90 -26.25
N THR A 21 16.02 -2.55 -26.63
CA THR A 21 17.13 -2.28 -25.71
C THR A 21 16.86 -1.05 -24.85
N VAL A 22 16.42 0.05 -25.44
CA VAL A 22 16.05 1.28 -24.70
C VAL A 22 14.91 0.99 -23.72
N PHE A 23 13.93 0.19 -24.12
CA PHE A 23 12.84 -0.23 -23.24
C PHE A 23 13.36 -1.07 -22.07
N ILE A 24 14.17 -2.10 -22.33
CA ILE A 24 14.76 -2.96 -21.30
C ILE A 24 15.60 -2.11 -20.32
N ILE A 25 16.41 -1.18 -20.82
CA ILE A 25 17.23 -0.30 -19.98
C ILE A 25 16.34 0.60 -19.13
N ASN A 26 15.36 1.29 -19.73
CA ASN A 26 14.47 2.19 -19.01
C ASN A 26 13.66 1.43 -17.95
N TYR A 27 13.13 0.27 -18.30
CA TYR A 27 12.38 -0.59 -17.38
C TYR A 27 13.25 -1.11 -16.23
N SER A 28 14.44 -1.62 -16.54
CA SER A 28 15.37 -2.13 -15.52
C SER A 28 15.84 -1.02 -14.59
N TYR A 29 16.09 0.17 -15.13
CA TYR A 29 16.52 1.34 -14.36
C TYR A 29 15.40 1.91 -13.46
N ASN A 30 14.14 1.88 -13.93
CA ASN A 30 12.99 2.43 -13.21
C ASN A 30 12.10 1.37 -12.54
N TRP A 31 12.58 0.14 -12.42
CA TRP A 31 11.80 -1.00 -11.90
C TRP A 31 11.20 -0.69 -10.53
N GLU A 32 12.00 -0.20 -9.58
CA GLU A 32 11.55 0.15 -8.23
C GLU A 32 10.46 1.24 -8.22
N GLN A 33 10.60 2.24 -9.09
CA GLN A 33 9.59 3.29 -9.24
C GLN A 33 8.27 2.72 -9.75
N PHE A 34 8.33 1.78 -10.71
CA PHE A 34 7.13 1.13 -11.23
C PHE A 34 6.49 0.20 -10.20
N GLN A 35 7.27 -0.55 -9.43
CA GLN A 35 6.76 -1.33 -8.31
C GLN A 35 6.07 -0.44 -7.27
N THR A 36 6.68 0.70 -6.93
CA THR A 36 6.12 1.67 -5.99
C THR A 36 4.83 2.29 -6.53
N GLN A 37 4.79 2.66 -7.82
CA GLN A 37 3.59 3.16 -8.48
C GLN A 37 2.47 2.12 -8.50
N PHE A 38 2.80 0.87 -8.83
CA PHE A 38 1.85 -0.24 -8.83
C PHE A 38 1.31 -0.53 -7.43
N ARG A 39 2.18 -0.66 -6.43
CA ARG A 39 1.80 -0.86 -5.02
C ARG A 39 0.84 0.25 -4.59
N ARG A 40 1.17 1.51 -4.90
CA ARG A 40 0.29 2.64 -4.63
C ARG A 40 -1.06 2.50 -5.34
N GLU A 41 -1.08 2.16 -6.62
CA GLU A 41 -2.32 2.02 -7.39
C GLU A 41 -3.22 0.90 -6.87
N VAL A 42 -2.65 -0.27 -6.57
CA VAL A 42 -3.39 -1.41 -6.01
C VAL A 42 -4.00 -1.04 -4.66
N ILE A 43 -3.18 -0.49 -3.76
CA ILE A 43 -3.61 -0.10 -2.42
C ILE A 43 -4.65 1.03 -2.48
N SER A 44 -4.44 2.04 -3.34
CA SER A 44 -5.32 3.21 -3.42
C SER A 44 -6.50 3.04 -4.38
N LYS A 45 -6.80 1.83 -4.83
CA LYS A 45 -7.89 1.57 -5.79
C LYS A 45 -9.28 1.69 -5.14
N GLY A 46 -9.34 1.59 -3.82
CA GLY A 46 -10.57 1.71 -3.04
C GLY A 46 -11.25 3.06 -3.22
N LYS A 47 -12.57 3.06 -3.23
CA LYS A 47 -13.43 4.24 -3.23
C LYS A 47 -13.75 4.73 -1.82
N THR A 48 -13.59 3.87 -0.82
CA THR A 48 -13.75 4.17 0.60
C THR A 48 -12.45 3.90 1.36
N SER A 49 -12.35 4.42 2.60
CA SER A 49 -11.22 4.11 3.49
C SER A 49 -11.15 2.62 3.77
N GLU A 50 -12.30 1.98 3.97
CA GLU A 50 -12.42 0.54 4.19
C GLU A 50 -11.95 -0.29 3.00
N GLU A 51 -12.42 0.02 1.78
CA GLU A 51 -11.92 -0.67 0.57
C GLU A 51 -10.40 -0.48 0.39
N SER A 52 -9.85 0.67 0.81
CA SER A 52 -8.41 0.93 0.74
C SER A 52 -7.63 0.11 1.77
N ILE A 53 -8.18 -0.08 2.97
CA ILE A 53 -7.64 -0.97 4.01
C ILE A 53 -7.69 -2.43 3.53
N ASP A 54 -8.80 -2.87 2.95
CA ASP A 54 -8.94 -4.25 2.45
C ASP A 54 -7.96 -4.53 1.31
N ASN A 55 -7.81 -3.60 0.37
CA ASN A 55 -6.81 -3.72 -0.70
C ASN A 55 -5.39 -3.76 -0.15
N TYR A 56 -5.11 -2.99 0.91
CA TYR A 56 -3.82 -3.00 1.58
C TYR A 56 -3.54 -4.33 2.27
N ILE A 57 -4.47 -4.82 3.09
CA ILE A 57 -4.36 -6.11 3.80
C ILE A 57 -4.19 -7.25 2.80
N ASN A 58 -5.06 -7.31 1.78
CA ASN A 58 -4.96 -8.30 0.71
C ASN A 58 -3.59 -8.25 0.04
N PHE A 59 -3.00 -7.07 -0.11
CA PHE A 59 -1.68 -6.94 -0.73
C PHE A 59 -0.53 -7.45 0.14
N ILE A 60 -0.49 -7.08 1.43
CA ILE A 60 0.67 -7.38 2.29
C ILE A 60 0.62 -8.77 2.92
N SER A 61 -0.57 -9.35 3.09
CA SER A 61 -0.76 -10.56 3.90
C SER A 61 -0.64 -11.84 3.07
N TYR A 62 -0.19 -12.93 3.67
CA TYR A 62 -0.35 -14.26 3.07
C TYR A 62 -1.77 -14.78 3.25
N LYS A 63 -2.27 -14.74 4.49
CA LYS A 63 -3.67 -14.93 4.82
C LYS A 63 -4.14 -13.83 5.75
N TYR A 64 -5.42 -13.53 5.72
CA TYR A 64 -6.04 -12.56 6.63
C TYR A 64 -7.46 -12.96 6.94
N GLN A 65 -7.92 -12.62 8.15
CA GLN A 65 -9.30 -12.84 8.54
C GLN A 65 -10.22 -11.90 7.74
N LYS A 66 -11.26 -12.44 7.12
CA LYS A 66 -12.19 -11.70 6.25
C LYS A 66 -12.95 -10.64 7.04
N GLU A 67 -13.51 -11.05 8.17
CA GLU A 67 -14.12 -10.13 9.11
C GLU A 67 -13.05 -9.55 10.03
N PRO A 68 -13.17 -8.27 10.40
CA PRO A 68 -12.25 -7.65 11.33
C PRO A 68 -12.32 -8.39 12.67
N PHE A 69 -11.15 -8.58 13.27
CA PHE A 69 -11.06 -9.15 14.60
C PHE A 69 -11.78 -8.26 15.62
N ILE A 70 -11.61 -6.93 15.47
CA ILE A 70 -12.37 -5.90 16.20
C ILE A 70 -12.75 -4.80 15.23
N HIS A 71 -13.96 -4.27 15.36
CA HIS A 71 -14.41 -3.08 14.65
C HIS A 71 -15.31 -2.23 15.55
N GLU A 72 -14.89 -1.01 15.82
CA GLU A 72 -15.58 -0.07 16.70
C GLU A 72 -15.82 1.26 16.00
N VAL A 73 -16.99 1.85 16.26
CA VAL A 73 -17.35 3.19 15.79
C VAL A 73 -17.37 4.12 17.00
N VAL A 74 -16.33 4.94 17.11
CA VAL A 74 -16.16 5.84 18.25
C VAL A 74 -16.97 7.10 18.02
N LYS A 75 -17.78 7.48 19.02
CA LYS A 75 -18.69 8.63 18.98
C LYS A 75 -18.46 9.55 20.18
N ASP A 76 -18.81 10.82 20.02
CA ASP A 76 -18.90 11.76 21.14
C ASP A 76 -20.20 11.56 21.95
N ASP A 77 -20.35 12.30 23.06
CA ASP A 77 -21.53 12.27 23.93
C ASP A 77 -22.83 12.68 23.20
N GLU A 78 -22.70 13.42 22.10
CA GLU A 78 -23.82 13.83 21.25
C GLU A 78 -24.18 12.76 20.19
N GLY A 79 -23.41 11.68 20.11
CA GLY A 79 -23.58 10.58 19.16
C GLY A 79 -22.97 10.84 17.77
N ASN A 80 -22.20 11.91 17.60
CA ASN A 80 -21.48 12.17 16.35
C ASN A 80 -20.28 11.22 16.23
N VAL A 81 -20.06 10.65 15.04
CA VAL A 81 -18.90 9.80 14.79
C VAL A 81 -17.62 10.65 14.80
N LEU A 82 -16.68 10.24 15.66
CA LEU A 82 -15.34 10.82 15.75
C LEU A 82 -14.39 10.08 14.82
N PHE A 83 -14.40 8.75 14.83
CA PHE A 83 -13.63 7.92 13.91
C PHE A 83 -14.11 6.46 13.99
N GLU A 84 -13.61 5.64 13.07
CA GLU A 84 -13.73 4.19 13.13
C GLU A 84 -12.37 3.56 13.45
N PHE A 85 -12.42 2.49 14.24
CA PHE A 85 -11.26 1.72 14.65
C PHE A 85 -11.45 0.26 14.25
N LYS A 86 -10.43 -0.33 13.63
CA LYS A 86 -10.48 -1.71 13.16
C LYS A 86 -9.15 -2.43 13.44
N ILE A 87 -9.23 -3.66 13.93
CA ILE A 87 -8.09 -4.57 14.02
C ILE A 87 -8.33 -5.74 13.09
N ILE A 88 -7.37 -6.02 12.20
CA ILE A 88 -7.42 -7.16 11.30
C ILE A 88 -6.28 -8.11 11.65
N ARG A 89 -6.63 -9.39 11.84
CA ARG A 89 -5.66 -10.46 12.06
C ARG A 89 -5.12 -10.95 10.72
N THR A 90 -3.80 -11.04 10.62
CA THR A 90 -3.10 -11.43 9.40
C THR A 90 -2.02 -12.47 9.71
N VAL A 91 -1.70 -13.30 8.73
CA VAL A 91 -0.62 -14.29 8.80
C VAL A 91 0.38 -13.96 7.70
N SER A 92 1.66 -13.94 8.07
CA SER A 92 2.79 -13.73 7.15
C SER A 92 3.58 -15.03 6.98
N LEU A 93 4.29 -15.14 5.86
CA LEU A 93 5.21 -16.26 5.63
C LEU A 93 6.61 -15.93 6.15
N VAL A 94 7.21 -16.86 6.89
CA VAL A 94 8.64 -16.90 7.22
C VAL A 94 9.22 -18.15 6.58
N GLN A 95 10.22 -17.99 5.71
CA GLN A 95 10.81 -19.11 4.95
C GLN A 95 9.75 -19.97 4.22
N ASP A 96 8.78 -19.33 3.58
CA ASP A 96 7.65 -19.94 2.85
C ASP A 96 6.68 -20.77 3.71
N LYS A 97 6.72 -20.63 5.04
CA LYS A 97 5.77 -21.25 5.97
C LYS A 97 4.96 -20.19 6.71
N PRO A 98 3.67 -20.41 6.96
CA PRO A 98 2.89 -19.52 7.82
C PRO A 98 3.43 -19.65 9.24
N ASP A 99 4.01 -18.57 9.76
CA ASP A 99 4.78 -18.62 11.02
C ASP A 99 4.51 -17.41 11.91
N GLU A 100 4.01 -16.31 11.33
CA GLU A 100 3.87 -15.06 12.07
C GLU A 100 2.45 -14.51 11.97
N VAL A 101 1.72 -14.54 13.08
CA VAL A 101 0.45 -13.83 13.24
C VAL A 101 0.73 -12.37 13.58
N ARG A 102 0.14 -11.46 12.81
CA ARG A 102 0.22 -10.01 13.03
C ARG A 102 -1.17 -9.42 13.13
N TYR A 103 -1.34 -8.51 14.08
CA TYR A 103 -2.54 -7.70 14.21
C TYR A 103 -2.26 -6.31 13.65
N ARG A 104 -3.14 -5.89 12.74
CA ARG A 104 -3.02 -4.69 11.93
C ARG A 104 -4.10 -3.71 12.36
N LEU A 105 -3.69 -2.56 12.85
CA LEU A 105 -4.58 -1.59 13.48
C LEU A 105 -4.82 -0.45 12.52
N PHE A 106 -6.08 -0.10 12.36
CA PHE A 106 -6.53 0.95 11.47
C PHE A 106 -7.42 1.90 12.24
N LEU A 107 -7.08 3.18 12.16
CA LEU A 107 -7.94 4.27 12.59
C LEU A 107 -8.24 5.14 11.36
N TYR A 108 -9.51 5.26 11.02
CA TYR A 108 -9.97 5.83 9.74
C TYR A 108 -11.34 6.51 9.87
N ASN A 109 -11.80 7.14 8.78
CA ASN A 109 -13.02 7.95 8.74
C ASN A 109 -13.04 9.00 9.86
N VAL A 110 -11.91 9.67 10.04
CA VAL A 110 -11.67 10.55 11.17
C VAL A 110 -12.34 11.90 10.94
N ASN A 111 -13.11 12.35 11.93
CA ASN A 111 -13.72 13.67 11.98
C ASN A 111 -12.80 14.66 12.71
N TYR A 112 -11.77 15.14 12.00
CA TYR A 112 -10.75 16.04 12.51
C TYR A 112 -11.32 17.34 13.09
N ASP A 113 -12.41 17.85 12.50
CA ASP A 113 -13.09 19.05 12.99
C ASP A 113 -13.67 18.84 14.40
N LYS A 114 -14.28 17.67 14.63
CA LYS A 114 -14.90 17.32 15.93
C LYS A 114 -13.85 16.92 16.97
N ILE A 115 -12.78 16.27 16.55
CA ILE A 115 -11.64 15.94 17.42
C ILE A 115 -10.86 17.21 17.81
N GLY A 116 -11.06 18.33 17.10
CA GLY A 116 -10.42 19.60 17.40
C GLY A 116 -8.92 19.61 17.10
N LEU A 117 -8.45 18.67 16.27
CA LEU A 117 -7.06 18.56 15.87
C LEU A 117 -6.88 19.05 14.44
N ASN A 118 -5.86 19.88 14.22
CA ASN A 118 -5.40 20.04 12.86
C ASN A 118 -4.63 18.77 12.42
N LYS A 119 -4.61 18.53 11.11
CA LYS A 119 -3.99 17.34 10.51
C LYS A 119 -2.57 17.06 11.01
N THR A 120 -1.75 18.10 11.15
CA THR A 120 -0.34 17.95 11.55
C THR A 120 -0.28 17.43 12.99
N GLU A 121 -1.09 17.99 13.88
CA GLU A 121 -1.20 17.52 15.26
C GLU A 121 -1.69 16.08 15.32
N PHE A 122 -2.65 15.69 14.48
CA PHE A 122 -3.12 14.31 14.45
C PHE A 122 -2.03 13.31 14.01
N ASP A 123 -1.31 13.63 12.92
CA ASP A 123 -0.25 12.76 12.38
C ASP A 123 0.91 12.60 13.39
N PHE A 124 1.30 13.68 14.07
CA PHE A 124 2.42 13.70 15.03
C PHE A 124 2.04 13.21 16.43
N ASN A 125 0.82 13.49 16.90
CA ASN A 125 0.47 13.31 18.31
C ASN A 125 -0.36 12.05 18.58
N ILE A 126 -0.93 11.36 17.58
CA ILE A 126 -1.57 10.07 17.86
C ILE A 126 -0.51 9.02 18.14
N LEU A 127 -0.23 8.88 19.44
CA LEU A 127 0.37 7.72 20.04
C LEU A 127 -0.77 6.75 20.33
N ILE A 128 -0.88 5.72 19.51
CA ILE A 128 -1.60 4.50 19.88
C ILE A 128 -0.68 3.80 20.86
N HIS A 129 -1.10 3.72 22.12
CA HIS A 129 -0.41 2.90 23.12
C HIS A 129 -1.28 1.71 23.44
N VAL A 130 -0.64 0.55 23.50
CA VAL A 130 -1.26 -0.73 23.81
C VAL A 130 -0.47 -1.28 24.99
N GLU A 131 -1.08 -1.18 26.16
CA GLU A 131 -0.52 -1.59 27.44
C GLU A 131 -1.07 -2.96 27.83
N GLY A 132 -0.23 -3.99 27.80
CA GLY A 132 -0.50 -5.22 28.53
C GLY A 132 -0.10 -5.01 29.98
N VAL A 133 -1.06 -4.80 30.87
CA VAL A 133 -0.79 -4.80 32.32
C VAL A 133 -0.49 -6.25 32.70
N GLN A 134 0.56 -6.55 33.47
CA GLN A 134 0.80 -7.87 34.07
C GLN A 134 0.89 -7.67 35.59
N ASP A 135 0.01 -8.30 36.36
CA ASP A 135 0.09 -8.32 37.82
C ASP A 135 0.76 -9.63 38.19
N ASP A 136 2.08 -9.64 38.19
CA ASP A 136 2.81 -10.71 38.87
C ASP A 136 3.50 -10.08 40.07
N GLU A 137 2.84 -10.07 41.23
CA GLU A 137 3.40 -9.50 42.47
C GLU A 137 4.69 -10.21 42.93
N GLU A 138 4.99 -11.41 42.43
CA GLU A 138 6.02 -12.29 43.02
C GLU A 138 7.34 -12.44 42.23
N ASN A 139 7.47 -11.94 40.99
CA ASN A 139 8.74 -12.05 40.23
C ASN A 139 9.01 -10.82 39.36
N TYR A 140 9.44 -9.72 40.01
CA TYR A 140 9.77 -8.44 39.37
C TYR A 140 11.28 -8.15 39.32
N GLU A 141 12.13 -9.17 39.11
CA GLU A 141 13.50 -8.90 38.66
C GLU A 141 13.47 -8.57 37.15
N GLU A 142 13.47 -7.27 36.86
CA GLU A 142 13.81 -6.65 35.57
C GLU A 142 13.27 -7.36 34.32
N ILE A 143 11.95 -7.41 34.14
CA ILE A 143 11.41 -7.44 32.78
C ILE A 143 11.42 -5.97 32.33
N PRO A 144 12.40 -5.51 31.53
CA PRO A 144 12.41 -4.13 31.07
C PRO A 144 11.10 -3.90 30.35
N HIS A 145 10.28 -2.95 30.84
CA HIS A 145 8.99 -2.55 30.29
C HIS A 145 9.02 -2.74 28.77
N ARG A 146 8.45 -3.85 28.31
CA ARG A 146 8.57 -4.26 26.92
C ARG A 146 7.74 -3.29 26.13
N ARG A 147 8.38 -2.22 25.66
CA ARG A 147 7.77 -1.29 24.72
C ARG A 147 7.35 -2.13 23.54
N THR A 148 6.06 -2.25 23.34
CA THR A 148 5.51 -2.61 22.05
C THR A 148 5.94 -1.52 21.09
N VAL A 149 7.06 -1.74 20.39
CA VAL A 149 7.56 -0.77 19.44
C VAL A 149 6.79 -0.98 18.15
N PHE A 150 5.94 -0.02 17.84
CA PHE A 150 5.27 0.06 16.57
C PHE A 150 6.30 0.38 15.48
N TYR A 151 6.72 -0.64 14.76
CA TYR A 151 7.49 -0.49 13.54
C TYR A 151 6.50 -0.45 12.37
N ASP A 152 6.61 0.61 11.57
CA ASP A 152 5.83 0.91 10.37
C ASP A 152 4.54 1.71 10.58
N SER A 153 4.48 2.85 9.88
CA SER A 153 3.24 3.50 9.47
C SER A 153 3.18 3.46 7.95
N TYR A 154 2.27 2.68 7.40
CA TYR A 154 1.73 2.99 6.08
C TYR A 154 0.66 4.06 6.21
N TYR A 155 0.67 4.94 5.22
CA TYR A 155 -0.26 6.04 5.09
C TYR A 155 -1.23 5.69 3.94
N LEU A 156 -2.37 5.08 4.25
CA LEU A 156 -3.46 4.89 3.27
C LEU A 156 -4.30 6.16 3.22
N LYS A 157 -4.99 6.51 2.13
CA LYS A 157 -5.85 7.70 2.16
C LYS A 157 -7.08 7.45 3.02
N ASP A 158 -7.37 8.36 3.95
CA ASP A 158 -8.66 8.42 4.64
C ASP A 158 -9.66 9.18 3.76
N LEU A 159 -10.44 8.41 3.01
CA LEU A 159 -11.41 8.93 2.04
C LEU A 159 -12.72 9.36 2.71
N GLY A 160 -13.05 8.81 3.87
CA GLY A 160 -14.21 9.20 4.67
C GLY A 160 -13.93 10.28 5.72
N GLY A 161 -12.67 10.66 5.91
CA GLY A 161 -12.29 11.70 6.87
C GLY A 161 -12.91 13.07 6.56
N ASN A 162 -13.25 13.81 7.62
CA ASN A 162 -13.83 15.16 7.58
C ASN A 162 -12.90 16.18 8.28
N PRO A 163 -12.48 17.26 7.62
CA PRO A 163 -12.86 17.68 6.27
C PRO A 163 -12.23 16.80 5.19
N HIS A 164 -12.96 16.56 4.11
CA HIS A 164 -12.44 15.78 3.00
C HIS A 164 -11.14 16.37 2.44
N SER A 165 -10.22 15.51 2.04
CA SER A 165 -9.00 15.96 1.37
C SER A 165 -9.33 16.61 0.03
N THR A 166 -9.08 17.92 -0.07
CA THR A 166 -9.10 18.68 -1.33
C THR A 166 -7.78 18.55 -2.09
N ARG A 167 -7.71 19.08 -3.33
CA ARG A 167 -6.47 19.18 -4.11
C ARG A 167 -5.37 20.01 -3.44
N TYR A 168 -5.75 20.92 -2.53
CA TYR A 168 -4.86 21.88 -1.86
C TYR A 168 -4.55 21.48 -0.41
N THR A 169 -5.28 20.53 0.15
CA THR A 169 -5.03 19.93 1.46
C THR A 169 -4.41 18.55 1.25
N LYS A 170 -3.29 18.24 1.90
CA LYS A 170 -2.65 16.92 1.78
C LYS A 170 -3.67 15.80 2.10
N PRO A 171 -3.68 14.65 1.39
CA PRO A 171 -4.60 13.55 1.67
C PRO A 171 -4.48 13.10 3.12
N LEU A 172 -5.60 13.06 3.84
CA LEU A 172 -5.67 12.51 5.21
C LEU A 172 -5.31 11.03 5.14
N TYR A 173 -4.67 10.50 6.19
CA TYR A 173 -4.12 9.16 6.12
C TYR A 173 -4.63 8.23 7.22
N VAL A 174 -5.05 7.02 6.83
CA VAL A 174 -5.20 5.89 7.74
C VAL A 174 -3.82 5.57 8.28
N LYS A 175 -3.69 5.58 9.60
CA LYS A 175 -2.46 5.26 10.30
C LYS A 175 -2.46 3.77 10.60
N GLU A 176 -1.66 3.01 9.85
CA GLU A 176 -1.40 1.64 10.23
C GLU A 176 -0.36 1.58 11.35
N ARG A 177 -0.58 0.68 12.29
CA ARG A 177 0.37 0.31 13.33
C ARG A 177 0.42 -1.22 13.40
N GLN A 178 1.63 -1.78 13.39
CA GLN A 178 1.84 -3.22 13.48
C GLN A 178 2.29 -3.62 14.89
N PHE A 179 1.75 -4.73 15.38
CA PHE A 179 2.27 -5.43 16.54
C PHE A 179 3.17 -6.58 16.12
N TYR A 180 4.41 -6.53 16.59
CA TYR A 180 5.20 -7.73 16.82
C TYR A 180 5.02 -8.05 18.30
N ALA A 181 4.34 -9.15 18.64
CA ALA A 181 4.42 -9.64 20.01
C ALA A 181 5.87 -10.08 20.23
N ILE A 182 6.64 -9.25 20.94
CA ILE A 182 7.97 -9.67 21.42
C ILE A 182 7.80 -10.71 22.54
N THR A 183 6.58 -10.84 23.11
CA THR A 183 6.15 -11.94 23.97
C THR A 183 4.63 -12.01 24.09
N ASP A 184 4.14 -13.19 24.48
CA ASP A 184 2.77 -13.48 24.88
C ASP A 184 2.16 -12.29 25.64
N PHE A 185 1.06 -11.74 25.11
CA PHE A 185 0.22 -10.88 25.92
C PHE A 185 -0.30 -11.71 27.10
N PRO A 186 -0.43 -11.12 28.30
CA PRO A 186 -1.07 -11.82 29.40
C PRO A 186 -2.47 -12.24 28.95
N LYS A 187 -2.68 -13.55 28.81
CA LYS A 187 -4.01 -14.14 28.67
C LYS A 187 -4.79 -13.69 29.90
N ASP A 188 -6.01 -13.19 29.72
CA ASP A 188 -6.90 -12.73 30.79
C ASP A 188 -6.67 -11.28 31.31
N LYS A 189 -5.99 -10.41 30.55
CA LYS A 189 -5.85 -9.00 30.95
C LYS A 189 -6.28 -8.00 29.87
N PRO A 190 -7.03 -6.95 30.25
CA PRO A 190 -7.45 -5.94 29.29
C PRO A 190 -6.24 -5.17 28.78
N VAL A 191 -6.24 -4.89 27.49
CA VAL A 191 -5.22 -4.03 26.88
C VAL A 191 -5.88 -2.73 26.50
N ARG A 192 -5.40 -1.64 27.09
CA ARG A 192 -6.01 -0.33 26.87
C ARG A 192 -5.42 0.30 25.63
N LEU A 193 -6.30 0.80 24.75
CA LEU A 193 -5.92 1.63 23.63
C LEU A 193 -6.07 3.11 24.03
N ILE A 194 -4.96 3.71 24.42
CA ILE A 194 -4.94 5.12 24.78
C ILE A 194 -4.44 5.93 23.58
N ILE A 195 -5.18 6.98 23.22
CA ILE A 195 -4.74 7.99 22.25
C ILE A 195 -4.49 9.29 23.02
N SER A 196 -3.22 9.64 23.21
CA SER A 196 -2.82 10.82 23.99
C SER A 196 -2.12 11.87 23.14
N TYR A 197 -2.48 13.15 23.32
CA TYR A 197 -1.94 14.27 22.55
C TYR A 197 -0.61 14.82 23.08
N THR A 198 -0.30 14.57 24.35
CA THR A 198 0.87 15.14 25.05
C THR A 198 1.93 14.10 25.36
N GLY A 199 1.78 12.89 24.80
CA GLY A 199 2.57 11.72 25.14
C GLY A 199 2.16 11.11 26.47
N LEU A 200 2.63 9.91 26.75
CA LEU A 200 2.33 9.20 27.99
C LEU A 200 3.48 9.32 28.98
N LYS A 201 3.16 9.52 30.26
CA LYS A 201 4.07 9.36 31.40
C LYS A 201 3.75 8.04 32.09
N TYR A 202 4.79 7.31 32.44
CA TYR A 202 4.64 6.13 33.28
C TYR A 202 4.44 6.56 34.74
N ASP A 203 3.28 6.25 35.31
CA ASP A 203 2.98 6.45 36.73
C ASP A 203 3.58 5.26 37.50
N GLN A 204 4.70 5.49 38.21
CA GLN A 204 5.38 4.43 38.95
C GLN A 204 4.56 3.89 40.13
N GLU A 205 3.69 4.70 40.72
CA GLU A 205 2.90 4.33 41.90
C GLU A 205 1.77 3.38 41.50
N ASN A 206 1.04 3.72 40.43
CA ASN A 206 -0.06 2.91 39.92
C ASN A 206 0.37 1.87 38.89
N ARG A 207 1.63 1.91 38.43
CA ARG A 207 2.20 1.04 37.39
C ARG A 207 1.43 1.09 36.06
N GLU A 208 0.94 2.26 35.71
CA GLU A 208 0.14 2.48 34.50
C GLU A 208 0.71 3.64 33.68
N PHE A 209 0.62 3.53 32.35
CA PHE A 209 0.84 4.70 31.49
C PHE A 209 -0.35 5.65 31.55
N LYS A 210 -0.11 6.85 32.06
CA LYS A 210 -1.10 7.93 32.06
C LYS A 210 -0.70 9.00 31.05
N PRO A 211 -1.67 9.70 30.48
CA PRO A 211 -1.44 10.94 29.75
C PRO A 211 -0.51 11.89 30.52
N SER A 212 0.44 12.49 29.82
CA SER A 212 1.36 13.47 30.42
C SER A 212 0.64 14.70 30.97
N ASP A 213 -0.54 14.96 30.39
CA ASP A 213 -1.48 16.01 30.74
C ASP A 213 -2.90 15.40 30.75
N PRO A 214 -3.53 15.23 31.93
CA PRO A 214 -4.84 14.62 32.07
C PRO A 214 -5.97 15.48 31.49
N ASP A 215 -5.74 16.77 31.23
CA ASP A 215 -6.73 17.64 30.58
C ASP A 215 -6.62 17.59 29.04
N ASN A 216 -5.56 16.96 28.51
CA ASN A 216 -5.25 16.89 27.08
C ASN A 216 -5.03 15.45 26.59
N TYR A 217 -5.96 14.56 26.95
CA TYR A 217 -6.08 13.24 26.32
C TYR A 217 -7.53 12.87 26.13
N ILE A 218 -7.75 11.91 25.23
CA ILE A 218 -9.04 11.27 25.11
C ILE A 218 -8.79 9.77 25.14
N GLU A 219 -9.24 9.13 26.20
CA GLU A 219 -9.36 7.67 26.22
C GLU A 219 -10.58 7.33 25.38
N PHE A 220 -10.34 6.69 24.23
CA PHE A 220 -11.42 6.39 23.30
C PHE A 220 -11.91 4.96 23.39
N LEU A 221 -11.04 4.03 23.84
CA LEU A 221 -11.37 2.62 23.76
C LEU A 221 -10.56 1.79 24.75
N ASN A 222 -11.27 1.21 25.72
CA ASN A 222 -10.74 0.15 26.55
C ASN A 222 -11.25 -1.17 25.97
N ILE A 223 -10.35 -2.01 25.48
CA ILE A 223 -10.71 -3.30 24.89
C ILE A 223 -10.17 -4.39 25.80
N GLU A 224 -11.07 -5.23 26.28
CA GLU A 224 -10.67 -6.45 26.96
C GLU A 224 -10.31 -7.50 25.90
N PHE A 225 -9.16 -8.14 26.03
CA PHE A 225 -8.63 -9.03 25.01
C PHE A 225 -8.36 -10.41 25.58
N ASP A 226 -9.31 -11.32 25.42
CA ASP A 226 -9.15 -12.71 25.85
C ASP A 226 -8.70 -13.64 24.71
N ASP A 227 -8.81 -13.20 23.44
CA ASP A 227 -8.72 -14.08 22.26
C ASP A 227 -7.54 -13.79 21.30
N PHE A 228 -6.51 -13.09 21.78
CA PHE A 228 -5.29 -12.92 20.99
C PHE A 228 -4.43 -14.18 21.04
N THR A 229 -4.02 -14.66 19.88
CA THR A 229 -2.94 -15.66 19.76
C THR A 229 -1.94 -15.19 18.71
N PHE A 230 -0.67 -15.42 19.00
CA PHE A 230 0.42 -15.16 18.08
C PHE A 230 0.99 -16.44 17.49
N ASP A 231 0.51 -17.58 17.96
CA ASP A 231 0.82 -18.89 17.41
C ASP A 231 -0.11 -19.14 16.21
N VAL A 232 0.49 -19.49 15.08
CA VAL A 232 -0.27 -19.84 13.86
C VAL A 232 -0.99 -21.16 14.06
N ASP A 233 -0.45 -22.08 14.86
CA ASP A 233 -1.03 -23.42 15.09
C ASP A 233 -2.33 -23.35 15.91
N ASP A 234 -2.52 -22.28 16.68
CA ASP A 234 -3.77 -21.98 17.40
C ASP A 234 -4.88 -21.46 16.46
N LEU A 235 -4.56 -21.13 15.21
CA LEU A 235 -5.49 -20.58 14.24
C LEU A 235 -5.94 -21.65 13.24
N ASP A 236 -7.26 -21.74 13.00
CA ASP A 236 -7.79 -22.46 11.86
C ASP A 236 -7.66 -21.62 10.57
N ILE A 237 -6.43 -21.42 10.12
CA ILE A 237 -6.13 -20.57 8.96
C ILE A 237 -6.70 -21.12 7.66
N ASP A 238 -7.10 -22.39 7.61
CA ASP A 238 -7.71 -23.05 6.46
C ASP A 238 -9.25 -22.95 6.46
N SER A 239 -9.84 -22.34 7.50
CA SER A 239 -11.26 -22.08 7.55
C SER A 239 -11.72 -21.06 6.50
N ASP A 240 -13.04 -21.04 6.27
CA ASP A 240 -13.67 -20.05 5.40
C ASP A 240 -13.62 -18.62 5.97
N ASP A 241 -13.17 -18.43 7.21
CA ASP A 241 -13.01 -17.09 7.81
C ASP A 241 -11.74 -16.39 7.31
N TYR A 242 -10.82 -17.14 6.69
CA TYR A 242 -9.58 -16.59 6.15
C TYR A 242 -9.63 -16.46 4.62
N ALA A 243 -9.03 -15.39 4.12
CA ALA A 243 -8.79 -15.17 2.70
C ALA A 243 -7.29 -15.16 2.42
N PHE A 244 -6.91 -15.61 1.23
CA PHE A 244 -5.54 -15.49 0.74
C PHE A 244 -5.27 -14.06 0.27
N GLY A 245 -4.13 -13.53 0.70
CA GLY A 245 -3.55 -12.31 0.15
C GLY A 245 -2.40 -12.58 -0.83
N TYR A 246 -1.76 -11.52 -1.29
CA TYR A 246 -0.64 -11.56 -2.23
C TYR A 246 0.72 -11.74 -1.55
N ASN A 247 0.83 -11.55 -0.22
CA ASN A 247 2.09 -11.65 0.54
C ASN A 247 3.22 -10.79 -0.06
N ASP A 248 2.92 -9.53 -0.38
CA ASP A 248 3.81 -8.61 -1.09
C ASP A 248 4.28 -9.09 -2.47
N ASP A 249 3.75 -10.20 -3.00
CA ASP A 249 4.05 -10.70 -4.33
C ASP A 249 3.29 -9.85 -5.37
N ILE A 250 3.97 -8.81 -5.84
CA ILE A 250 3.47 -7.91 -6.87
C ILE A 250 3.04 -8.66 -8.15
N LYS A 251 3.63 -9.82 -8.47
CA LYS A 251 3.26 -10.58 -9.67
C LYS A 251 1.88 -11.19 -9.48
N LYS A 252 1.62 -11.80 -8.31
CA LYS A 252 0.27 -12.30 -7.94
C LYS A 252 -0.76 -11.19 -7.91
N ALA A 253 -0.38 -10.00 -7.43
CA ALA A 253 -1.24 -8.81 -7.41
C ALA A 253 -1.56 -8.25 -8.81
N GLY A 254 -0.95 -8.76 -9.88
CA GLY A 254 -1.23 -8.35 -11.27
C GLY A 254 -0.28 -7.32 -11.86
N TYR A 255 0.94 -7.19 -11.33
CA TYR A 255 1.94 -6.23 -11.82
C TYR A 255 2.22 -6.34 -13.33
N ASN A 256 2.28 -7.57 -13.87
CA ASN A 256 2.48 -7.78 -15.30
C ASN A 256 1.36 -7.16 -16.13
N GLN A 257 0.12 -7.27 -15.67
CA GLN A 257 -1.03 -6.66 -16.36
C GLN A 257 -0.97 -5.13 -16.26
N PHE A 258 -0.55 -4.59 -15.11
CA PHE A 258 -0.35 -3.16 -14.92
C PHE A 258 0.73 -2.61 -15.87
N ILE A 259 1.92 -3.22 -15.92
CA ILE A 259 3.01 -2.80 -16.82
C ILE A 259 2.59 -2.90 -18.28
N PHE A 260 1.88 -3.98 -18.64
CA PHE A 260 1.38 -4.14 -19.99
C PHE A 260 0.44 -3.00 -20.40
N LYS A 261 -0.58 -2.72 -19.57
CA LYS A 261 -1.59 -1.69 -19.85
C LYS A 261 -1.03 -0.27 -19.81
N THR A 262 -0.13 0.02 -18.89
CA THR A 262 0.32 1.41 -18.64
C THR A 262 1.60 1.79 -19.38
N LYS A 263 2.45 0.83 -19.75
CA LYS A 263 3.76 1.10 -20.37
C LYS A 263 3.93 0.40 -21.71
N ILE A 264 3.84 -0.93 -21.75
CA ILE A 264 4.16 -1.73 -22.95
C ILE A 264 3.22 -1.38 -24.10
N TRP A 265 1.92 -1.25 -23.84
CA TRP A 265 0.93 -0.91 -24.86
C TRP A 265 1.25 0.42 -25.55
N TRP A 266 1.60 1.46 -24.79
CA TRP A 266 1.94 2.77 -25.34
C TRP A 266 3.24 2.77 -26.13
N ILE A 267 4.23 2.00 -25.69
CA ILE A 267 5.51 1.88 -26.38
C ILE A 267 5.35 1.08 -27.67
N ALA A 268 4.54 0.02 -27.66
CA ALA A 268 4.18 -0.71 -28.87
C ALA A 268 3.44 0.18 -29.87
N LEU A 269 2.48 0.98 -29.41
CA LEU A 269 1.74 1.94 -30.24
C LEU A 269 2.66 3.01 -30.84
N LEU A 270 3.55 3.59 -30.03
CA LEU A 270 4.52 4.58 -30.50
C LEU A 270 5.53 3.97 -31.49
N THR A 271 5.98 2.75 -31.23
CA THR A 271 6.87 2.00 -32.14
C THR A 271 6.19 1.73 -33.47
N LEU A 272 4.91 1.32 -33.46
CA LEU A 272 4.12 1.10 -34.65
C LEU A 272 3.93 2.40 -35.44
N LEU A 273 3.59 3.51 -34.76
CA LEU A 273 3.45 4.83 -35.38
C LEU A 273 4.76 5.27 -36.05
N VAL A 274 5.88 5.24 -35.32
CA VAL A 274 7.19 5.66 -35.82
C VAL A 274 7.61 4.77 -37.00
N THR A 275 7.45 3.46 -36.87
CA THR A 275 7.76 2.51 -37.96
C THR A 275 6.86 2.77 -39.17
N GLY A 276 5.59 3.09 -38.95
CA GLY A 276 4.63 3.47 -39.98
C GLY A 276 5.05 4.73 -40.72
N ILE A 277 5.40 5.80 -40.01
CA ILE A 277 5.88 7.08 -40.59
C ILE A 277 7.17 6.86 -41.40
N ILE A 278 8.12 6.10 -40.85
CA ILE A 278 9.37 5.78 -41.53
C ILE A 278 9.07 5.01 -42.82
N THR A 279 8.25 3.95 -42.74
CA THR A 279 7.87 3.11 -43.88
C THR A 279 7.14 3.92 -44.96
N PHE A 280 6.23 4.80 -44.55
CA PHE A 280 5.47 5.67 -45.43
C PHE A 280 6.35 6.72 -46.11
N SER A 281 7.31 7.31 -45.39
CA SER A 281 8.28 8.25 -45.95
C SER A 281 9.13 7.59 -47.03
N PHE A 282 9.58 6.36 -46.79
CA PHE A 282 10.30 5.56 -47.80
C PHE A 282 9.44 5.22 -49.01
N TYR A 283 8.17 4.86 -48.80
CA TYR A 283 7.23 4.60 -49.89
C TYR A 283 7.08 5.82 -50.80
N PHE A 284 6.93 7.01 -50.21
CA PHE A 284 6.82 8.26 -50.97
C PHE A 284 8.06 8.58 -51.81
N VAL A 285 9.26 8.45 -51.23
CA VAL A 285 10.52 8.65 -51.96
C VAL A 285 10.64 7.67 -53.12
N TRP A 286 10.31 6.39 -52.87
CA TRP A 286 10.33 5.35 -53.90
C TRP A 286 9.34 5.63 -55.05
N GLU A 287 8.12 6.05 -54.74
CA GLU A 287 7.12 6.39 -55.74
C GLU A 287 7.54 7.59 -56.60
N TYR A 288 8.11 8.62 -55.95
CA TYR A 288 8.66 9.79 -56.63
C TYR A 288 9.80 9.43 -57.59
N GLU A 289 10.76 8.63 -57.14
CA GLU A 289 11.86 8.15 -58.00
C GLU A 289 11.34 7.38 -59.22
N ASN A 290 10.32 6.54 -59.05
CA ASN A 290 9.73 5.79 -60.14
C ASN A 290 9.04 6.69 -61.17
N LYS A 291 8.28 7.70 -60.71
CA LYS A 291 7.67 8.71 -61.59
C LYS A 291 8.74 9.45 -62.39
N MET A 292 9.83 9.88 -61.75
CA MET A 292 10.95 10.54 -62.42
C MET A 292 11.65 9.63 -63.45
N LYS A 293 11.89 8.36 -63.11
CA LYS A 293 12.48 7.37 -64.04
C LYS A 293 11.60 7.12 -65.27
N GLN A 294 10.28 7.08 -65.09
CA GLN A 294 9.34 6.92 -66.20
C GLN A 294 9.33 8.15 -67.12
N GLN A 295 9.32 9.37 -66.56
CA GLN A 295 9.40 10.61 -67.34
C GLN A 295 10.72 10.75 -68.10
N ALA A 296 11.85 10.36 -67.51
CA ALA A 296 13.14 10.37 -68.20
C ALA A 296 13.15 9.40 -69.39
N LYS A 297 12.53 8.21 -69.25
CA LYS A 297 12.41 7.24 -70.34
C LYS A 297 11.48 7.72 -71.45
N SER A 298 10.38 8.41 -71.13
CA SER A 298 9.48 8.96 -72.16
C SER A 298 10.14 10.10 -72.93
N LYS A 299 10.91 10.97 -72.26
CA LYS A 299 11.70 12.03 -72.91
C LYS A 299 12.78 11.51 -73.86
N ARG A 300 13.44 10.38 -73.55
CA ARG A 300 14.46 9.78 -74.44
C ARG A 300 13.88 9.09 -75.69
N LYS A 301 12.58 8.80 -75.71
CA LYS A 301 11.90 8.16 -76.85
C LYS A 301 11.28 9.17 -77.83
N ARG A 302 11.17 10.44 -77.43
CA ARG A 302 10.83 11.55 -78.32
C ARG A 302 12.12 12.14 -78.88
#